data_AF-A0A660YMF0-F1
#
_entry.id   AF-A0A660YMF0-F1
#
_cell.length_a   1.000
_cell.length_b   1.000
_cell.length_c   1.000
_cell.angle_alpha   90.00
_cell.angle_beta   90.00
_cell.angle_gamma   90.00
#
_symmetry.space_group_name_H-M   'P 1'
#
loop_
_entity.id
_entity.type
_entity.pdbx_description
1 polymer ?
#
loop_
_entity_poly.entity_id
_entity_poly.type
_entity_poly.pdbx_seq_one_letter_code
_entity_poly.pdbx_strand_id
1 'polypeptide(L)'
;NEYESGKYATTLFSLREKGTMINIYVGPSIGAYLNKPDKRVYELNIHNVKIKPVFVSVNEENAAEINPEMKKYASVKWGYNRSGKLLKIFIDGRLDKSYNIRFGMENGQARRGHGNS
;
A
#
# COMPACT_ATOMS: atom_id res chain seq x y z
N ASN A 1 -16.62 -26.90 13.44
CA ASN A 1 -15.51 -26.17 12.79
C ASN A 1 -15.76 -24.66 12.95
N GLU A 2 -14.78 -23.83 13.29
CA GLU A 2 -15.01 -22.37 13.46
C GLU A 2 -15.54 -21.71 12.19
N TYR A 3 -15.11 -22.21 11.03
CA TYR A 3 -15.56 -21.76 9.71
C TYR A 3 -17.06 -22.03 9.48
N GLU A 4 -17.54 -23.22 9.85
CA GLU A 4 -18.96 -23.61 9.78
C GLU A 4 -19.83 -22.84 10.79
N SER A 5 -19.23 -22.34 11.87
CA SER A 5 -19.93 -21.56 12.90
C SER A 5 -20.02 -20.05 12.59
N GLY A 6 -19.45 -19.59 11.47
CA GLY A 6 -19.44 -18.17 11.10
C GLY A 6 -18.51 -17.29 11.95
N LYS A 7 -17.65 -17.89 12.78
CA LYS A 7 -16.72 -17.18 13.67
C LYS A 7 -15.42 -16.83 12.96
N TYR A 8 -15.52 -16.03 11.89
CA TYR A 8 -14.36 -15.53 11.16
C TYR A 8 -14.57 -14.05 10.80
N ALA A 9 -13.47 -13.40 10.43
CA ALA A 9 -13.51 -12.05 9.87
C ALA A 9 -12.84 -12.03 8.49
N THR A 10 -13.40 -11.26 7.57
CA THR A 10 -12.95 -11.14 6.19
C THR A 10 -12.56 -9.70 5.91
N THR A 11 -11.40 -9.50 5.28
CA THR A 11 -10.95 -8.21 4.78
C THR A 11 -10.83 -8.32 3.26
N LEU A 12 -11.51 -7.44 2.53
CA LEU A 12 -11.44 -7.42 1.07
C LEU A 12 -10.28 -6.54 0.61
N PHE A 13 -9.54 -7.03 -0.38
CA PHE A 13 -8.49 -6.29 -1.08
C PHE A 13 -8.87 -6.16 -2.54
N SER A 14 -8.68 -4.99 -3.14
CA SER A 14 -8.75 -4.82 -4.59
C SER A 14 -7.67 -3.88 -5.09
N LEU A 15 -7.30 -4.06 -6.35
CA LEU A 15 -6.28 -3.27 -7.01
C LEU A 15 -6.80 -2.83 -8.38
N ARG A 16 -6.56 -1.57 -8.73
CA ARG A 16 -6.84 -1.03 -10.06
C ARG A 16 -5.64 -0.23 -10.55
N GLU A 17 -5.14 -0.61 -11.72
CA GLU A 17 -4.14 0.13 -12.46
C GLU A 17 -4.82 1.00 -13.53
N LYS A 18 -4.42 2.27 -13.63
CA LYS A 18 -4.89 3.22 -14.64
C LYS A 18 -3.71 4.07 -15.11
N GLY A 19 -3.14 3.69 -16.25
CA GLY A 19 -1.93 4.34 -16.78
C GLY A 19 -0.77 4.19 -15.79
N THR A 20 -0.16 5.30 -15.38
CA THR A 20 0.94 5.28 -14.40
C THR A 20 0.48 5.24 -12.94
N MET A 21 -0.82 5.21 -12.68
CA MET A 21 -1.37 5.26 -11.34
C MET A 21 -1.90 3.89 -10.93
N ILE A 22 -1.51 3.44 -9.73
CA ILE A 22 -2.06 2.24 -9.09
C ILE A 22 -2.85 2.68 -7.87
N ASN A 23 -4.06 2.14 -7.74
CA ASN A 23 -4.93 2.33 -6.59
C ASN A 23 -5.17 0.96 -5.94
N ILE A 24 -4.94 0.86 -4.65
CA ILE A 24 -5.19 -0.34 -3.85
C ILE A 24 -6.22 0.04 -2.80
N TYR A 25 -7.27 -0.77 -2.69
CA TYR A 25 -8.27 -0.66 -1.64
C TYR A 25 -8.10 -1.81 -0.65
N VAL A 26 -7.99 -1.46 0.63
CA VAL A 26 -8.12 -2.39 1.76
C VAL A 26 -9.42 -2.05 2.45
N GLY A 27 -10.39 -2.95 2.40
CA GLY A 27 -11.69 -2.77 3.05
C GLY A 27 -11.62 -2.95 4.58
N PRO A 28 -12.71 -2.64 5.29
CA PRO A 28 -12.82 -3.01 6.69
C PRO A 28 -12.84 -4.53 6.85
N SER A 29 -12.42 -5.01 8.02
CA SER A 29 -12.52 -6.40 8.41
C SER A 29 -13.92 -6.67 8.98
N ILE A 30 -14.76 -7.34 8.22
CA ILE A 30 -16.16 -7.65 8.55
C ILE A 30 -16.24 -9.05 9.17
N GLY A 31 -17.08 -9.23 10.19
CA GLY A 31 -17.22 -10.49 10.93
C GLY A 31 -16.48 -10.46 12.27
N ALA A 32 -16.64 -11.52 13.06
CA ALA A 32 -16.15 -11.59 14.43
C ALA A 32 -15.64 -12.99 14.74
N TYR A 33 -14.59 -13.04 15.55
CA TYR A 33 -14.06 -14.25 16.14
C TYR A 33 -13.51 -13.90 17.54
N LEU A 34 -13.26 -14.90 18.36
CA LEU A 34 -12.79 -14.69 19.73
C LEU A 34 -11.46 -13.92 19.71
N ASN A 35 -11.36 -12.85 20.50
CA ASN A 35 -10.17 -11.99 20.57
C ASN A 35 -9.77 -11.35 19.23
N LYS A 36 -10.74 -11.03 18.36
CA LYS A 36 -10.48 -10.19 17.19
C LYS A 36 -9.83 -8.87 17.64
N PRO A 37 -8.64 -8.50 17.12
CA PRO A 37 -7.96 -7.27 17.52
C PRO A 37 -8.64 -6.05 16.89
N ASP A 38 -8.51 -4.89 17.52
CA ASP A 38 -9.03 -3.63 16.95
C ASP A 38 -8.14 -3.05 15.85
N LYS A 39 -6.84 -3.39 15.87
CA LYS A 39 -5.82 -2.87 14.95
C LYS A 39 -4.91 -3.97 14.42
N ARG A 40 -4.37 -3.75 13.22
CA ARG A 40 -3.29 -4.54 12.61
C ARG A 40 -2.33 -3.60 11.87
N VAL A 41 -1.06 -3.97 11.84
CA VAL A 41 -0.11 -3.38 10.91
C VAL A 41 -0.22 -4.14 9.59
N TYR A 42 -0.58 -3.46 8.52
CA TYR A 42 -0.53 -4.00 7.16
C TYR A 42 0.83 -3.65 6.53
N GLU A 43 1.59 -4.65 6.10
CA GLU A 43 2.75 -4.50 5.22
C GLU A 43 2.35 -4.96 3.82
N LEU A 44 2.08 -4.00 2.94
CA LEU A 44 1.76 -4.27 1.54
C LEU A 44 3.07 -4.31 0.75
N ASN A 45 3.35 -5.47 0.15
CA ASN A 45 4.51 -5.71 -0.69
C ASN A 45 4.09 -5.74 -2.16
N ILE A 46 4.41 -4.68 -2.90
CA ILE A 46 4.09 -4.56 -4.33
C ILE A 46 5.37 -4.87 -5.11
N HIS A 47 5.38 -6.05 -5.73
CA HIS A 47 6.49 -6.55 -6.52
C HIS A 47 6.48 -6.02 -7.94
N ASN A 48 7.64 -6.07 -8.60
CA ASN A 48 7.85 -5.66 -9.99
C ASN A 48 7.50 -4.19 -10.26
N VAL A 49 7.60 -3.33 -9.24
CA VAL A 49 7.54 -1.87 -9.41
C VAL A 49 8.87 -1.45 -10.01
N LYS A 50 8.90 -1.23 -11.33
CA LYS A 50 10.15 -0.99 -12.08
C LYS A 50 10.72 0.42 -11.87
N ILE A 51 9.85 1.38 -11.59
CA ILE A 51 10.17 2.79 -11.43
C ILE A 51 9.75 3.20 -10.03
N LYS A 52 10.61 3.92 -9.31
CA LYS A 52 10.28 4.46 -7.99
C LYS A 52 9.01 5.30 -8.09
N PRO A 53 8.00 5.08 -7.24
CA PRO A 53 6.83 5.96 -7.20
C PRO A 53 7.22 7.40 -6.87
N VAL A 54 6.59 8.37 -7.52
CA VAL A 54 6.78 9.79 -7.25
C VAL A 54 6.00 10.26 -6.02
N PHE A 55 4.92 9.56 -5.70
CA PHE A 55 4.15 9.76 -4.48
C PHE A 55 3.51 8.44 -4.05
N VAL A 56 3.23 8.34 -2.76
CA VAL A 56 2.33 7.35 -2.17
C VAL A 56 1.42 8.10 -1.22
N SER A 57 0.11 7.89 -1.30
CA SER A 57 -0.86 8.44 -0.37
C SER A 57 -1.82 7.37 0.13
N VAL A 58 -2.36 7.58 1.33
CA VAL A 58 -3.40 6.73 1.94
C VAL A 58 -4.51 7.65 2.44
N ASN A 59 -5.74 7.39 1.99
CA ASN A 59 -6.90 8.24 2.29
C ASN A 59 -6.62 9.73 2.02
N GLU A 60 -6.02 10.02 0.86
CA GLU A 60 -5.67 11.38 0.39
C GLU A 60 -4.51 12.07 1.13
N GLU A 61 -3.98 11.47 2.20
CA GLU A 61 -2.80 11.98 2.90
C GLU A 61 -1.51 11.39 2.32
N ASN A 62 -0.53 12.24 2.03
CA ASN A 62 0.78 11.80 1.54
C ASN A 62 1.55 11.04 2.61
N ALA A 63 1.98 9.83 2.28
CA ALA A 63 2.79 9.00 3.14
C ALA A 63 4.26 9.42 3.07
N ALA A 64 4.94 9.43 4.22
CA ALA A 64 6.35 9.74 4.26
C ALA A 64 7.19 8.56 3.74
N GLU A 65 8.17 8.88 2.89
CA GLU A 65 9.17 7.90 2.43
C GLU A 65 10.16 7.58 3.57
N ILE A 66 10.57 6.32 3.64
CA ILE A 66 11.50 5.79 4.63
C ILE A 66 12.47 4.80 3.97
N ASN A 67 13.51 4.41 4.72
CA ASN A 67 14.30 3.25 4.36
C ASN A 67 13.43 1.96 4.51
N PRO A 68 13.26 1.16 3.43
CA PRO A 68 12.43 -0.05 3.45
C PRO A 68 12.94 -1.17 4.39
N GLU A 69 14.18 -1.07 4.89
CA GLU A 69 14.78 -2.05 5.81
C GLU A 69 14.55 -1.71 7.30
N MET A 70 13.88 -0.59 7.61
CA MET A 70 13.54 -0.25 9.00
C MET A 70 12.45 -1.18 9.58
N LYS A 71 12.39 -1.33 10.91
CA LYS A 71 11.50 -2.30 11.59
C LYS A 71 10.39 -1.68 12.45
N LYS A 72 10.30 -0.36 12.57
CA LYS A 72 9.33 0.31 13.47
C LYS A 72 8.60 1.43 12.77
N TYR A 73 7.27 1.33 12.70
CA TYR A 73 6.42 2.33 12.06
C TYR A 73 5.18 2.59 12.90
N ALA A 74 5.00 3.84 13.35
CA ALA A 74 3.87 4.30 14.15
C ALA A 74 2.81 5.06 13.31
N SER A 75 2.98 5.09 11.99
CA SER A 75 2.07 5.76 11.05
C SER A 75 2.26 5.22 9.63
N VAL A 76 1.46 5.71 8.68
CA VAL A 76 1.58 5.32 7.27
C VAL A 76 2.95 5.73 6.72
N LYS A 77 3.69 4.76 6.20
CA LYS A 77 5.03 4.96 5.62
C LYS A 77 5.20 4.11 4.36
N TRP A 78 6.14 4.47 3.50
CA TRP A 78 6.49 3.65 2.35
C TRP A 78 7.98 3.67 2.05
N GLY A 79 8.50 2.60 1.44
CA GLY A 79 9.89 2.51 1.02
C GLY A 79 10.03 1.74 -0.28
N TYR A 80 11.01 2.11 -1.10
CA TYR A 80 11.26 1.48 -2.40
C TYR A 80 12.67 0.89 -2.49
N ASN A 81 12.75 -0.41 -2.74
CA ASN A 81 14.00 -1.10 -3.05
C ASN A 81 14.14 -1.25 -4.57
N ARG A 82 15.05 -0.46 -5.15
CA ARG A 82 15.31 -0.45 -6.60
C ARG A 82 15.89 -1.75 -7.14
N SER A 83 16.77 -2.42 -6.37
CA SER A 83 17.40 -3.68 -6.78
C SER A 83 16.37 -4.81 -6.84
N GLY A 84 15.52 -4.89 -5.80
CA GLY A 84 14.44 -5.87 -5.70
C GLY A 84 13.16 -5.51 -6.46
N LYS A 85 13.07 -4.32 -7.07
CA LYS A 85 11.85 -3.78 -7.71
C LYS A 85 10.63 -3.93 -6.79
N LEU A 86 10.81 -3.58 -5.52
CA LEU A 86 9.84 -3.80 -4.46
C LEU A 86 9.45 -2.46 -3.82
N LEU A 87 8.16 -2.17 -3.83
CA LEU A 87 7.56 -1.11 -3.04
C LEU A 87 6.92 -1.71 -1.81
N LYS A 88 7.29 -1.21 -0.64
CA LYS A 88 6.66 -1.54 0.64
C LYS A 88 5.81 -0.38 1.12
N ILE A 89 4.59 -0.66 1.57
CA ILE A 89 3.71 0.34 2.19
C ILE A 89 3.24 -0.22 3.53
N PHE A 90 3.46 0.53 4.59
CA PHE A 90 3.10 0.19 5.96
C PHE A 90 1.91 1.02 6.40
N ILE A 91 0.90 0.38 6.97
CA ILE A 91 -0.31 1.03 7.50
C ILE A 91 -0.58 0.48 8.89
N ASP A 92 -0.47 1.32 9.92
CA ASP A 92 -1.06 1.02 11.24
C ASP A 92 -2.57 1.26 11.16
N GLY A 93 -3.31 0.18 10.90
CA GLY A 93 -4.70 0.23 10.48
C GLY A 93 -5.65 -0.31 11.53
N ARG A 94 -6.71 0.45 11.80
CA ARG A 94 -7.90 -0.06 12.50
C ARG A 94 -8.68 -1.01 11.59
N LEU A 95 -9.23 -2.07 12.16
CA LEU A 95 -9.97 -3.08 11.40
C LEU A 95 -11.37 -2.63 10.97
N ASP A 96 -11.94 -1.60 11.59
CA ASP A 96 -13.26 -1.03 11.24
C ASP A 96 -13.19 0.05 10.15
N LYS A 97 -11.99 0.33 9.61
CA LYS A 97 -11.75 1.36 8.61
C LYS A 97 -11.30 0.76 7.29
N SER A 98 -11.55 1.50 6.22
CA SER A 98 -10.99 1.24 4.89
C SER A 98 -9.81 2.16 4.60
N TYR A 99 -8.93 1.69 3.71
CA TYR A 99 -7.74 2.41 3.27
C TYR A 99 -7.68 2.43 1.75
N ASN A 100 -7.74 3.63 1.18
CA ASN A 100 -7.48 3.87 -0.24
C ASN A 100 -6.03 4.30 -0.42
N ILE A 101 -5.19 3.38 -0.88
CA ILE A 101 -3.79 3.63 -1.16
C ILE A 101 -3.63 4.00 -2.64
N ARG A 102 -2.90 5.07 -2.92
CA ARG A 102 -2.62 5.53 -4.28
C ARG A 102 -1.13 5.75 -4.43
N PHE A 103 -0.57 5.29 -5.54
CA PHE A 103 0.79 5.67 -5.91
C PHE A 103 0.89 5.86 -7.41
N GLY A 104 1.69 6.85 -7.80
CA GLY A 104 1.94 7.20 -9.19
C GLY A 104 3.39 6.93 -9.56
N MET A 105 3.60 6.40 -10.75
CA MET A 105 4.91 6.34 -11.40
C MET A 105 5.06 7.57 -12.31
N GLU A 106 6.26 8.13 -12.41
CA GLU A 106 6.53 9.14 -13.42
C GLU A 106 6.49 8.47 -14.81
N ASN A 107 5.85 9.11 -15.79
CA ASN A 107 6.07 8.73 -17.18
C ASN A 107 7.52 9.04 -17.51
N GLY A 108 8.34 8.01 -17.70
CA GLY A 108 9.73 8.14 -18.14
C GLY A 108 9.93 8.75 -19.54
N GLN A 109 8.97 9.53 -20.05
CA GLN A 109 9.04 10.27 -21.29
C GLN A 109 8.92 11.78 -21.03
N ALA A 110 9.94 12.35 -20.38
CA ALA A 110 10.17 13.79 -20.36
C ALA A 110 11.66 14.16 -20.23
N ARG A 111 12.61 13.37 -20.78
CA ARG A 111 14.02 13.77 -20.98
C ARG A 111 14.69 13.10 -22.19
N ARG A 112 14.00 13.06 -23.33
CA ARG A 112 14.66 12.90 -24.64
C ARG A 112 14.16 14.01 -25.55
N GLY A 113 15.01 15.01 -25.79
CA GLY A 113 14.82 16.00 -26.85
C GLY A 113 14.93 17.46 -26.40
N HIS A 114 16.16 17.94 -26.17
CA HIS A 114 16.80 18.93 -27.05
C HIS A 114 18.21 19.20 -26.56
N GLY A 115 19.19 18.63 -27.27
CA GLY A 115 20.43 19.36 -27.50
C GLY A 115 20.19 20.34 -28.65
N ASN A 116 20.79 21.52 -28.52
CA ASN A 116 21.29 22.43 -29.56
C ASN A 116 21.04 23.88 -29.15
N SER A 117 22.07 24.51 -28.56
CA SER A 117 22.84 25.62 -29.13
C SER A 117 23.74 26.18 -28.03
#